data_AF-A0A4Y9FBU2-F1
#
_entry.id   AF-A0A4Y9FBU2-F1
#
_cell.length_a   1.000
_cell.length_b   1.000
_cell.length_c   1.000
_cell.angle_alpha   90.00
_cell.angle_beta   90.00
_cell.angle_gamma   90.00
#
_symmetry.space_group_name_H-M   'P 1'
#
loop_
_entity.id
_entity.type
_entity.pdbx_description
1 polymer ?
#
loop_
_entity_poly.entity_id
_entity_poly.type
_entity_poly.pdbx_seq_one_letter_code
_entity_poly.pdbx_strand_id
1 'polypeptide(L)'
;MRKGFTLLEILVAIAVLGIFTAALLSFMQSTLAANRTARVQAQLLEELKDAAGYLADTLQEAKAVLTSAQVNGQTCAPPSCLAVLVPESATSCALRAYRLENRSAVGDDYKAPDPWADANTRMLREYRLGGQSCTATSFTNAQPYVVLDLVDNDSNLSFFQVDTNPTRITLNIRLKARERNRIVYVPGNNQAYQVRIYPRNAP
;
A
#
# COMPACT_ATOMS: atom_id res chain seq x y z
N MET A 1 14.07 -20.40 68.81
CA MET A 1 12.60 -20.22 68.71
C MET A 1 12.26 -19.93 67.26
N ARG A 2 11.66 -20.90 66.54
CA ARG A 2 11.18 -20.68 65.16
C ARG A 2 9.88 -19.89 65.25
N LYS A 3 9.89 -18.61 64.85
CA LYS A 3 8.66 -17.85 64.63
C LYS A 3 7.99 -18.42 63.38
N GLY A 4 6.91 -19.17 63.56
CA GLY A 4 6.08 -19.64 62.45
C GLY A 4 5.37 -18.44 61.82
N PHE A 5 5.37 -18.36 60.49
CA PHE A 5 4.62 -17.35 59.76
C PHE A 5 3.15 -17.42 60.16
N THR A 6 2.55 -16.25 60.40
CA THR A 6 1.11 -16.20 60.65
C THR A 6 0.36 -16.46 59.33
N LEU A 7 -0.78 -17.14 59.41
CA LEU A 7 -1.60 -17.43 58.21
C LEU A 7 -1.98 -16.14 57.46
N LEU A 8 -2.14 -15.04 58.19
CA LEU A 8 -2.42 -13.71 57.64
C LEU A 8 -1.24 -13.15 56.82
N GLU A 9 0.01 -13.30 57.27
CA GLU A 9 1.18 -12.86 56.50
C GLU A 9 1.32 -13.60 55.17
N ILE A 10 1.03 -14.91 55.15
CA ILE A 10 1.06 -15.70 53.91
C ILE A 10 -0.04 -15.24 52.95
N LEU A 11 -1.24 -14.97 53.46
CA LEU A 11 -2.36 -14.52 52.63
C LEU A 11 -2.10 -13.14 52.02
N VAL A 12 -1.55 -12.21 52.81
CA VAL A 12 -1.14 -10.88 52.32
C VAL A 12 -0.02 -11.01 51.29
N ALA A 13 0.98 -11.86 51.52
CA ALA A 13 2.07 -12.08 50.57
C ALA A 13 1.57 -12.63 49.23
N ILE A 14 0.63 -13.58 49.24
CA ILE A 14 0.02 -14.13 48.02
C ILE A 14 -0.83 -13.07 47.31
N ALA A 15 -1.60 -12.26 48.05
CA ALA A 15 -2.40 -11.19 47.47
C ALA A 15 -1.52 -10.14 46.78
N VAL A 16 -0.44 -9.70 47.44
CA VAL A 16 0.53 -8.75 46.88
C VAL A 16 1.24 -9.36 45.65
N LEU A 17 1.67 -10.62 45.72
CA LEU A 17 2.26 -11.33 44.58
C LEU A 17 1.28 -11.43 43.41
N GLY A 18 0.00 -11.69 43.66
CA GLY A 18 -1.05 -11.73 42.64
C GLY A 18 -1.21 -10.38 41.94
N ILE A 19 -1.20 -9.28 42.69
CA ILE A 19 -1.27 -7.93 42.11
C ILE A 19 -0.04 -7.64 41.25
N PHE A 20 1.16 -7.96 41.73
CA PHE A 20 2.39 -7.75 40.96
C PHE A 20 2.45 -8.60 39.69
N THR A 21 2.06 -9.88 39.76
CA THR A 21 2.06 -10.76 38.59
C THR A 21 1.04 -10.32 37.55
N ALA A 22 -0.15 -9.86 37.96
CA ALA A 22 -1.14 -9.30 37.05
C ALA A 22 -0.65 -8.01 36.35
N ALA A 23 -0.02 -7.10 37.09
CA ALA A 23 0.55 -5.87 36.52
C ALA A 23 1.70 -6.17 35.55
N LEU A 24 2.57 -7.13 35.87
CA LEU A 24 3.65 -7.55 34.97
C LEU A 24 3.09 -8.19 33.69
N LEU A 25 2.07 -9.03 33.81
CA LEU A 25 1.44 -9.69 32.66
C LEU A 25 0.79 -8.67 31.71
N SER A 26 0.08 -7.68 32.25
CA SER A 26 -0.53 -6.62 31.43
C SER A 26 0.53 -5.81 30.70
N PHE A 27 1.62 -5.46 31.38
CA PHE A 27 2.77 -4.78 30.77
C PHE A 27 3.38 -5.59 29.63
N MET A 28 3.68 -6.87 29.85
CA MET A 28 4.25 -7.76 28.82
C MET A 28 3.33 -7.89 27.59
N GLN A 29 2.01 -7.99 27.80
CA GLN A 29 1.04 -8.05 26.71
C GLN A 29 1.00 -6.74 25.91
N SER A 30 1.04 -5.60 26.58
CA SER A 30 1.10 -4.29 25.93
C SER A 30 2.37 -4.11 25.10
N THR A 31 3.54 -4.48 25.64
CA THR A 31 4.81 -4.42 24.90
C THR A 31 4.79 -5.33 23.66
N LEU A 32 4.28 -6.55 23.79
CA LEU A 32 4.18 -7.47 22.65
C LEU A 32 3.24 -6.94 21.56
N ALA A 33 2.10 -6.36 21.95
CA ALA A 33 1.17 -5.76 20.99
C ALA A 33 1.81 -4.56 20.26
N ALA A 34 2.50 -3.69 20.99
CA ALA A 34 3.22 -2.55 20.42
C ALA A 34 4.30 -3.01 19.42
N ASN A 35 5.09 -4.04 19.77
CA ASN A 35 6.12 -4.59 18.90
C ASN A 35 5.54 -5.18 17.60
N ARG A 36 4.38 -5.86 17.67
CA ARG A 36 3.71 -6.38 16.48
C ARG A 36 3.23 -5.25 15.57
N THR A 37 2.56 -4.25 16.13
CA THR A 37 2.13 -3.07 15.36
C THR A 37 3.31 -2.36 14.70
N ALA A 38 4.41 -2.16 15.43
CA ALA A 38 5.62 -1.54 14.89
C ALA A 38 6.23 -2.37 13.75
N ARG A 39 6.24 -3.71 13.86
CA ARG A 39 6.70 -4.60 12.80
C ARG A 39 5.84 -4.51 11.54
N VAL A 40 4.51 -4.51 11.67
CA VAL A 40 3.59 -4.36 10.53
C VAL A 40 3.78 -2.98 9.88
N GLN A 41 3.92 -1.92 10.68
CA GLN A 41 4.22 -0.58 10.14
C GLN A 41 5.52 -0.54 9.35
N ALA A 42 6.59 -1.15 9.87
CA ALA A 42 7.87 -1.20 9.19
C ALA A 42 7.79 -1.97 7.86
N GLN A 43 7.12 -3.13 7.85
CA GLN A 43 6.92 -3.91 6.62
C GLN A 43 6.14 -3.11 5.57
N LEU A 44 5.01 -2.50 5.96
CA LEU A 44 4.22 -1.68 5.04
C LEU A 44 5.01 -0.47 4.52
N LEU A 45 5.87 0.13 5.35
CA LEU A 45 6.70 1.26 4.92
C LEU A 45 7.78 0.82 3.92
N GLU A 46 8.35 -0.37 4.10
CA GLU A 46 9.29 -0.98 3.16
C GLU A 46 8.61 -1.28 1.82
N GLU A 47 7.46 -1.96 1.83
CA GLU A 47 6.65 -2.22 0.63
C GLU A 47 6.24 -0.93 -0.09
N LEU A 48 5.84 0.11 0.68
CA LEU A 48 5.50 1.42 0.14
C LEU A 48 6.71 2.09 -0.52
N LYS A 49 7.89 2.02 0.12
CA LYS A 49 9.12 2.61 -0.42
C LYS A 49 9.53 1.93 -1.71
N ASP A 50 9.50 0.60 -1.74
CA ASP A 50 9.90 -0.17 -2.92
C ASP A 50 8.94 0.07 -4.09
N ALA A 51 7.62 0.05 -3.84
CA ALA A 51 6.63 0.37 -4.85
C ALA A 51 6.73 1.83 -5.33
N ALA A 52 6.95 2.78 -4.43
CA ALA A 52 7.16 4.18 -4.79
C ALA A 52 8.42 4.37 -5.66
N GLY A 53 9.51 3.67 -5.36
CA GLY A 53 10.73 3.67 -6.17
C GLY A 53 10.48 3.10 -7.56
N TYR A 54 9.89 1.91 -7.63
CA TYR A 54 9.52 1.26 -8.90
C TYR A 54 8.63 2.15 -9.79
N LEU A 55 7.59 2.77 -9.20
CA LEU A 55 6.70 3.69 -9.89
C LEU A 55 7.44 4.94 -10.35
N ALA A 56 8.28 5.53 -9.49
CA ALA A 56 9.04 6.74 -9.83
C ALA A 56 9.97 6.50 -11.01
N ASP A 57 10.75 5.40 -10.99
CA ASP A 57 11.69 5.06 -12.05
C ASP A 57 10.94 4.85 -13.39
N THR A 58 9.89 4.03 -13.38
CA THR A 58 9.12 3.74 -14.61
C THR A 58 8.39 4.96 -15.15
N LEU A 59 7.79 5.78 -14.28
CA LEU A 59 7.05 6.98 -14.69
C LEU A 59 7.97 8.12 -15.13
N GLN A 60 9.19 8.18 -14.61
CA GLN A 60 10.18 9.17 -15.05
C GLN A 60 10.62 8.92 -16.49
N GLU A 61 10.66 7.65 -16.92
CA GLU A 61 10.95 7.24 -18.29
C GLU A 61 9.79 7.46 -19.27
N ALA A 62 8.60 7.82 -18.79
CA ALA A 62 7.44 8.01 -19.65
C ALA A 62 7.70 9.11 -20.70
N LYS A 63 7.44 8.74 -21.97
CA LYS A 63 7.41 9.66 -23.12
C LYS A 63 6.09 10.40 -23.19
N ALA A 64 4.99 9.74 -22.85
CA ALA A 64 3.67 10.35 -22.82
C ALA A 64 2.85 9.85 -21.62
N VAL A 65 2.09 10.77 -21.02
CA VAL A 65 1.11 10.49 -19.98
C VAL A 65 -0.28 10.61 -20.59
N LEU A 66 -1.06 9.53 -20.54
CA LEU A 66 -2.39 9.49 -21.11
C LEU A 66 -3.40 9.90 -20.04
N THR A 67 -4.08 11.04 -20.24
CA THR A 67 -5.14 11.52 -19.33
C THR A 67 -6.41 10.66 -19.43
N SER A 68 -6.56 9.92 -20.53
CA SER A 68 -7.58 8.90 -20.73
C SER A 68 -7.07 7.88 -21.75
N ALA A 69 -7.22 6.59 -21.45
CA ALA A 69 -6.91 5.48 -22.35
C ALA A 69 -7.93 4.35 -22.19
N GLN A 70 -8.07 3.49 -23.20
CA GLN A 70 -8.80 2.23 -23.10
C GLN A 70 -7.80 1.09 -22.87
N VAL A 71 -7.90 0.38 -21.76
CA VAL A 71 -7.04 -0.76 -21.43
C VAL A 71 -7.93 -1.96 -21.15
N ASN A 72 -7.82 -2.99 -22.01
CA ASN A 72 -8.64 -4.20 -21.98
C ASN A 72 -10.15 -3.89 -21.99
N GLY A 73 -10.57 -2.90 -22.80
CA GLY A 73 -11.97 -2.48 -22.93
C GLY A 73 -12.51 -1.65 -21.77
N GLN A 74 -11.66 -1.23 -20.83
CA GLN A 74 -12.04 -0.37 -19.71
C GLN A 74 -11.28 0.95 -19.74
N THR A 75 -11.98 2.05 -19.46
CA THR A 75 -11.38 3.37 -19.34
C THR A 75 -10.37 3.41 -18.20
N CYS A 76 -9.17 3.89 -18.48
CA CYS A 76 -8.12 4.20 -17.53
C CYS A 76 -7.90 5.71 -17.52
N ALA A 77 -8.31 6.36 -16.42
CA ALA A 77 -8.10 7.79 -16.20
C ALA A 77 -7.89 8.08 -14.70
N PRO A 78 -7.15 9.15 -14.34
CA PRO A 78 -7.01 9.58 -12.95
C PRO A 78 -8.37 9.93 -12.33
N PRO A 79 -8.56 9.74 -11.00
CA PRO A 79 -7.53 9.47 -10.00
C PRO A 79 -7.28 7.99 -9.68
N SER A 80 -8.05 7.06 -10.26
CA SER A 80 -7.97 5.62 -9.94
C SER A 80 -7.10 4.83 -10.91
N CYS A 81 -6.77 5.39 -12.08
CA CYS A 81 -5.93 4.75 -13.06
C CYS A 81 -4.99 5.76 -13.74
N LEU A 82 -3.79 5.34 -14.10
CA LEU A 82 -2.82 6.13 -14.82
C LEU A 82 -2.19 5.28 -15.92
N ALA A 83 -2.34 5.68 -17.16
CA ALA A 83 -1.66 5.03 -18.28
C ALA A 83 -0.53 5.92 -18.79
N VAL A 84 0.64 5.32 -18.99
CA VAL A 84 1.79 5.98 -19.61
C VAL A 84 2.36 5.13 -20.74
N LEU A 85 3.01 5.80 -21.68
CA LEU A 85 3.80 5.19 -22.73
C LEU A 85 5.27 5.42 -22.43
N VAL A 86 6.00 4.32 -22.29
CA VAL A 86 7.45 4.30 -22.06
C VAL A 86 8.14 3.91 -23.37
N PRO A 87 9.14 4.65 -23.86
CA PRO A 87 9.78 4.35 -25.13
C PRO A 87 10.57 3.02 -25.06
N GLU A 88 10.35 2.14 -26.03
CA GLU A 88 11.19 0.94 -26.26
C GLU A 88 12.16 1.16 -27.42
N SER A 89 11.75 1.93 -28.42
CA SER A 89 12.56 2.36 -29.56
C SER A 89 12.13 3.75 -30.04
N ALA A 90 12.67 4.22 -31.17
CA ALA A 90 12.28 5.51 -31.76
C ALA A 90 10.79 5.58 -32.15
N THR A 91 10.16 4.44 -32.46
CA THR A 91 8.78 4.37 -32.97
C THR A 91 7.85 3.48 -32.16
N SER A 92 8.40 2.65 -31.27
CA SER A 92 7.62 1.75 -30.40
C SER A 92 7.72 2.14 -28.93
N CYS A 93 6.59 2.00 -28.24
CA CYS A 93 6.45 2.26 -26.82
C CYS A 93 5.81 1.05 -26.12
N ALA A 94 6.16 0.85 -24.86
CA ALA A 94 5.46 -0.03 -23.96
C ALA A 94 4.35 0.73 -23.22
N LEU A 95 3.17 0.12 -23.13
CA LEU A 95 2.15 0.51 -22.17
C LEU A 95 2.57 0.10 -20.76
N ARG A 96 2.42 1.05 -19.84
CA ARG A 96 2.40 0.82 -18.39
C ARG A 96 1.15 1.50 -17.84
N ALA A 97 0.12 0.72 -17.53
CA ALA A 97 -1.13 1.24 -16.99
C ALA A 97 -1.34 0.76 -15.56
N TYR A 98 -1.33 1.69 -14.61
CA TYR A 98 -1.50 1.43 -13.19
C TYR A 98 -2.95 1.68 -12.80
N ARG A 99 -3.61 0.69 -12.20
CA ARG A 99 -5.02 0.76 -11.83
C ARG A 99 -5.22 0.33 -10.39
N LEU A 100 -5.99 1.11 -9.66
CA LEU A 100 -6.52 0.71 -8.36
C LEU A 100 -7.75 -0.17 -8.55
N GLU A 101 -7.66 -1.39 -8.04
CA GLU A 101 -8.77 -2.35 -8.03
C GLU A 101 -9.15 -2.66 -6.59
N ASN A 102 -10.43 -2.93 -6.35
CA ASN A 102 -10.83 -3.45 -5.05
C ASN A 102 -10.12 -4.77 -4.81
N ARG A 103 -9.51 -4.95 -3.63
CA ARG A 103 -8.74 -6.16 -3.34
C ARG A 103 -9.60 -7.42 -3.45
N SER A 104 -10.89 -7.34 -3.11
CA SER A 104 -11.87 -8.42 -3.29
C SER A 104 -12.10 -8.86 -4.74
N ALA A 105 -11.81 -8.02 -5.73
CA ALA A 105 -11.95 -8.35 -7.15
C ALA A 105 -10.69 -9.01 -7.74
N VAL A 106 -9.57 -9.00 -7.00
CA VAL A 106 -8.34 -9.67 -7.40
C VAL A 106 -8.37 -11.11 -6.93
N GLY A 107 -7.99 -12.04 -7.81
CA GLY A 107 -7.96 -13.48 -7.52
C GLY A 107 -7.02 -13.84 -6.36
N ASP A 108 -7.36 -14.90 -5.65
CA ASP A 108 -6.67 -15.32 -4.42
C ASP A 108 -5.21 -15.74 -4.64
N ASP A 109 -4.84 -16.14 -5.86
CA ASP A 109 -3.45 -16.48 -6.21
C ASP A 109 -2.47 -15.31 -6.06
N TYR A 110 -2.98 -14.07 -6.01
CA TYR A 110 -2.19 -12.85 -5.98
C TYR A 110 -2.13 -12.18 -4.60
N LYS A 111 -2.76 -12.77 -3.58
CA LYS A 111 -2.91 -12.13 -2.26
C LYS A 111 -3.03 -13.16 -1.14
N ALA A 112 -2.56 -12.79 0.06
CA ALA A 112 -2.85 -13.60 1.25
C ALA A 112 -4.34 -13.47 1.63
N PRO A 113 -4.99 -14.55 2.09
CA PRO A 113 -6.37 -14.48 2.58
C PRO A 113 -6.50 -13.50 3.77
N ASP A 114 -7.29 -12.45 3.58
CA ASP A 114 -7.61 -11.48 4.63
C ASP A 114 -8.97 -10.83 4.32
N PRO A 115 -10.06 -11.33 4.91
CA PRO A 115 -11.40 -10.80 4.65
C PRO A 115 -11.58 -9.33 5.03
N TRP A 116 -10.84 -8.85 6.04
CA TRP A 116 -10.90 -7.45 6.41
C TRP A 116 -10.23 -6.60 5.33
N ALA A 117 -9.04 -7.00 4.87
CA ALA A 117 -8.35 -6.29 3.79
C ALA A 117 -9.17 -6.31 2.49
N ASP A 118 -9.81 -7.43 2.15
CA ASP A 118 -10.65 -7.54 0.95
C ASP A 118 -11.82 -6.55 0.94
N ALA A 119 -12.41 -6.29 2.11
CA ALA A 119 -13.51 -5.33 2.27
C ALA A 119 -13.03 -3.87 2.40
N ASN A 120 -11.80 -3.65 2.85
CA ASN A 120 -11.35 -2.31 3.27
C ASN A 120 -10.18 -1.76 2.44
N THR A 121 -9.58 -2.51 1.53
CA THR A 121 -8.38 -2.07 0.81
C THR A 121 -8.50 -2.27 -0.70
N ARG A 122 -7.57 -1.66 -1.42
CA ARG A 122 -7.38 -1.80 -2.86
C ARG A 122 -6.01 -2.38 -3.13
N MET A 123 -5.86 -2.91 -4.33
CA MET A 123 -4.59 -3.34 -4.87
C MET A 123 -4.24 -2.46 -6.06
N LEU A 124 -2.98 -2.01 -6.12
CA LEU A 124 -2.42 -1.37 -7.29
C LEU A 124 -1.95 -2.45 -8.25
N ARG A 125 -2.61 -2.51 -9.41
CA ARG A 125 -2.25 -3.41 -10.48
C ARG A 125 -1.62 -2.66 -11.64
N GLU A 126 -0.65 -3.29 -12.27
CA GLU A 126 -0.01 -2.79 -13.47
C GLU A 126 -0.35 -3.68 -14.67
N TYR A 127 -0.88 -3.06 -15.72
CA TYR A 127 -1.15 -3.68 -17.00
C TYR A 127 -0.03 -3.34 -17.97
N ARG A 128 0.65 -4.36 -18.47
CA ARG A 128 1.81 -4.23 -19.36
C ARG A 128 1.49 -4.72 -20.77
N LEU A 129 1.94 -3.99 -21.77
CA LEU A 129 1.89 -4.40 -23.18
C LEU A 129 3.04 -3.73 -23.94
N GLY A 130 3.88 -4.51 -24.64
CA GLY A 130 5.01 -3.97 -25.42
C GLY A 130 4.65 -3.70 -26.89
N GLY A 131 5.55 -3.07 -27.64
CA GLY A 131 5.44 -2.93 -29.09
C GLY A 131 4.27 -2.09 -29.59
N GLN A 132 3.81 -1.12 -28.79
CA GLN A 132 2.69 -0.26 -29.14
C GLN A 132 3.16 0.99 -29.89
N SER A 133 2.26 1.61 -30.65
CA SER A 133 2.51 2.97 -31.16
C SER A 133 2.65 3.95 -29.98
N CYS A 134 3.63 4.85 -30.05
CA CYS A 134 3.80 5.91 -29.04
C CYS A 134 2.68 6.97 -29.02
N THR A 135 1.69 6.85 -29.90
CA THR A 135 0.47 7.67 -29.93
C THR A 135 -0.81 6.86 -29.65
N ALA A 136 -0.69 5.57 -29.33
CA ALA A 136 -1.84 4.72 -29.06
C ALA A 136 -2.59 5.18 -27.80
N THR A 137 -3.92 5.08 -27.84
CA THR A 137 -4.81 5.38 -26.71
C THR A 137 -5.74 4.22 -26.37
N SER A 138 -5.67 3.12 -27.11
CA SER A 138 -6.47 1.91 -26.91
C SER A 138 -5.56 0.69 -26.96
N PHE A 139 -5.68 -0.17 -25.96
CA PHE A 139 -4.80 -1.30 -25.72
C PHE A 139 -5.62 -2.53 -25.33
N THR A 140 -5.30 -3.66 -25.93
CA THR A 140 -5.94 -4.95 -25.67
C THR A 140 -4.90 -5.99 -25.29
N ASN A 141 -5.32 -7.01 -24.54
CA ASN A 141 -4.45 -8.10 -24.05
C ASN A 141 -3.29 -7.64 -23.16
N ALA A 142 -3.42 -6.48 -22.50
CA ALA A 142 -2.43 -6.02 -21.53
C ALA A 142 -2.42 -6.96 -20.32
N GLN A 143 -1.24 -7.48 -19.98
CA GLN A 143 -1.06 -8.50 -18.95
C GLN A 143 -0.96 -7.84 -17.57
N PRO A 144 -1.72 -8.31 -16.57
CA PRO A 144 -1.81 -7.60 -15.31
C PRO A 144 -0.93 -8.21 -14.20
N TYR A 145 -0.22 -7.35 -13.46
CA TYR A 145 0.72 -7.68 -12.39
C TYR A 145 0.36 -6.93 -11.12
N VAL A 146 0.75 -7.45 -9.95
CA VAL A 146 0.57 -6.74 -8.68
C VAL A 146 1.78 -5.86 -8.41
N VAL A 147 1.54 -4.59 -8.10
CA VAL A 147 2.59 -3.65 -7.71
C VAL A 147 2.56 -3.39 -6.21
N LEU A 148 1.37 -3.23 -5.64
CA LEU A 148 1.20 -2.86 -4.24
C LEU A 148 -0.13 -3.40 -3.72
N ASP A 149 -0.11 -4.12 -2.59
CA ASP A 149 -1.32 -4.54 -1.87
C ASP A 149 -1.65 -3.54 -0.74
N LEU A 150 -2.82 -3.71 -0.12
CA LEU A 150 -3.24 -2.98 1.09
C LEU A 150 -3.31 -1.46 0.92
N VAL A 151 -3.51 -0.99 -0.31
CA VAL A 151 -3.71 0.42 -0.62
C VAL A 151 -5.02 0.88 0.02
N ASP A 152 -5.01 2.05 0.65
CA ASP A 152 -6.20 2.62 1.25
C ASP A 152 -7.31 2.85 0.20
N ASN A 153 -8.54 2.51 0.56
CA ASN A 153 -9.73 2.71 -0.25
C ASN A 153 -10.45 4.05 0.03
N ASP A 154 -9.85 4.96 0.80
CA ASP A 154 -10.38 6.31 1.04
C ASP A 154 -10.68 7.03 -0.27
N SER A 155 -11.95 7.32 -0.51
CA SER A 155 -12.43 7.98 -1.73
C SER A 155 -11.96 9.42 -1.87
N ASN A 156 -11.54 10.06 -0.77
CA ASN A 156 -11.02 11.44 -0.79
C ASN A 156 -9.53 11.49 -1.17
N LEU A 157 -8.85 10.34 -1.20
CA LEU A 157 -7.46 10.24 -1.58
C LEU A 157 -7.35 10.03 -3.09
N SER A 158 -7.07 11.11 -3.83
CA SER A 158 -6.73 11.02 -5.24
C SER A 158 -5.36 10.38 -5.42
N PHE A 159 -5.32 9.07 -5.63
CA PHE A 159 -4.08 8.30 -5.74
C PHE A 159 -3.19 8.82 -6.87
N PHE A 160 -3.77 9.01 -8.07
CA PHE A 160 -3.11 9.65 -9.18
C PHE A 160 -3.62 11.08 -9.37
N GLN A 161 -2.70 12.03 -9.50
CA GLN A 161 -3.00 13.38 -9.98
C GLN A 161 -2.03 13.70 -11.11
N VAL A 162 -2.57 14.18 -12.23
CA VAL A 162 -1.79 14.53 -13.41
C VAL A 162 -2.03 15.99 -13.74
N ASP A 163 -0.96 16.77 -13.71
CA ASP A 163 -0.93 18.11 -14.26
C ASP A 163 -0.31 18.04 -15.66
N THR A 164 -0.86 18.76 -16.63
CA THR A 164 -0.43 18.69 -18.03
C THR A 164 0.47 19.85 -18.46
N ASN A 165 0.66 20.87 -17.62
CA ASN A 165 1.48 22.04 -17.94
C ASN A 165 2.19 22.63 -16.69
N PRO A 166 3.46 22.29 -16.42
CA PRO A 166 4.23 21.21 -17.05
C PRO A 166 3.65 19.82 -16.71
N THR A 167 4.00 18.79 -17.50
CA THR A 167 3.61 17.42 -17.18
C THR A 167 4.20 17.00 -15.84
N ARG A 168 3.34 16.76 -14.85
CA ARG A 168 3.72 16.31 -13.51
C ARG A 168 2.72 15.27 -13.04
N ILE A 169 3.24 14.16 -12.53
CA ILE A 169 2.44 13.12 -11.89
C ILE A 169 2.68 13.21 -10.39
N THR A 170 1.60 13.33 -9.62
CA THR A 170 1.65 13.21 -8.16
C THR A 170 0.97 11.91 -7.75
N LEU A 171 1.71 11.07 -7.04
CA LEU A 171 1.22 9.84 -6.41
C LEU A 171 0.95 10.12 -4.94
N ASN A 172 -0.27 9.90 -4.47
CA ASN A 172 -0.63 9.99 -3.06
C ASN A 172 -0.89 8.57 -2.53
N ILE A 173 0.14 7.97 -1.92
CA ILE A 173 0.11 6.57 -1.51
C ILE A 173 -0.14 6.49 0.00
N ARG A 174 -1.16 5.75 0.41
CA ARG A 174 -1.41 5.40 1.80
C ARG A 174 -1.75 3.93 1.86
N LEU A 175 -1.07 3.19 2.73
CA LEU A 175 -1.38 1.79 3.00
C LEU A 175 -2.14 1.68 4.31
N LYS A 176 -2.98 0.65 4.42
CA LYS A 176 -3.59 0.29 5.69
C LYS A 176 -3.75 -1.21 5.86
N ALA A 177 -3.49 -1.67 7.07
CA ALA A 177 -3.67 -3.06 7.50
C ALA A 177 -4.40 -3.09 8.84
N ARG A 178 -4.91 -4.26 9.21
CA ARG A 178 -5.52 -4.50 10.53
C ARG A 178 -4.68 -5.49 11.31
N GLU A 179 -4.17 -5.03 12.44
CA GLU A 179 -3.53 -5.89 13.45
C GLU A 179 -4.49 -6.02 14.63
N ARG A 180 -5.14 -7.19 14.76
CA ARG A 180 -6.18 -7.48 15.76
C ARG A 180 -7.35 -6.48 15.68
N ASN A 181 -7.47 -5.56 16.63
CA ASN A 181 -8.53 -4.54 16.70
C ASN A 181 -8.04 -3.14 16.35
N ARG A 182 -6.80 -3.01 15.87
CA ARG A 182 -6.22 -1.71 15.50
C ARG A 182 -5.99 -1.67 14.00
N ILE A 183 -6.43 -0.56 13.38
CA ILE A 183 -6.05 -0.23 12.01
C ILE A 183 -4.73 0.52 12.06
N VAL A 184 -3.81 0.07 11.24
CA VAL A 184 -2.48 0.62 11.06
C VAL A 184 -2.45 1.32 9.72
N TYR A 185 -2.00 2.57 9.70
CA TYR A 185 -1.82 3.36 8.48
C TYR A 185 -0.34 3.68 8.29
N VAL A 186 0.11 3.66 7.03
CA VAL A 186 1.45 4.09 6.64
C VAL A 186 1.32 5.08 5.48
N PRO A 187 1.94 6.29 5.57
CA PRO A 187 2.90 6.74 6.58
C PRO A 187 2.30 7.12 7.95
N GLY A 188 1.00 7.36 8.03
CA GLY A 188 0.32 7.70 9.28
C GLY A 188 -1.17 7.90 9.08
N ASN A 189 -1.91 8.08 10.17
CA ASN A 189 -3.36 8.31 10.08
C ASN A 189 -3.63 9.65 9.36
N ASN A 190 -4.53 9.65 8.38
CA ASN A 190 -4.83 10.81 7.53
C ASN A 190 -3.62 11.41 6.78
N GLN A 191 -2.49 10.69 6.69
CA GLN A 191 -1.29 11.13 5.97
C GLN A 191 -1.06 10.23 4.76
N ALA A 192 -0.70 10.82 3.63
CA ALA A 192 -0.29 10.09 2.44
C ALA A 192 1.19 10.37 2.14
N TYR A 193 1.90 9.35 1.69
CA TYR A 193 3.23 9.51 1.13
C TYR A 193 3.08 10.08 -0.28
N GLN A 194 3.56 11.31 -0.46
CA GLN A 194 3.44 12.03 -1.72
C GLN A 194 4.73 11.90 -2.52
N VAL A 195 4.64 11.35 -3.73
CA VAL A 195 5.73 11.30 -4.70
C VAL A 195 5.38 12.19 -5.88
N ARG A 196 6.25 13.14 -6.23
CA ARG A 196 6.09 14.00 -7.40
C ARG A 196 7.10 13.60 -8.45
N ILE A 197 6.60 13.25 -9.62
CA ILE A 197 7.39 12.71 -10.72
C ILE A 197 7.21 13.66 -11.91
N TYR A 198 8.34 14.00 -12.53
CA TYR A 198 8.40 14.80 -13.74
C TYR A 198 8.89 13.87 -14.85
N PRO A 199 7.98 13.36 -15.71
CA PRO A 199 8.36 12.55 -16.86
C PRO A 199 9.39 13.29 -17.71
N ARG A 200 10.39 12.58 -18.21
CA ARG A 200 11.48 13.19 -18.99
C ARG A 200 11.02 13.72 -20.36
N ASN A 201 9.80 13.38 -20.81
CA ASN A 201 9.32 13.67 -22.17
C ASN A 201 10.41 13.36 -23.20
N ALA A 202 10.98 12.15 -23.11
CA ALA A 202 12.10 11.75 -23.95
C ALA A 202 11.71 11.91 -25.44
N PRO A 203 12.47 12.70 -26.23
CA PRO A 203 12.13 13.02 -27.61
C PRO A 203 11.96 11.78 -28.50
#